data_AF-A0A9Q1DXA4-F1
#
_entry.id   AF-A0A9Q1DXA4-F1
#
_cell.length_a   1.000
_cell.length_b   1.000
_cell.length_c   1.000
_cell.angle_alpha   90.00
_cell.angle_beta   90.00
_cell.angle_gamma   90.00
#
_symmetry.space_group_name_H-M   'P 1'
#
loop_
_entity.id
_entity.type
_entity.pdbx_description
1 polymer ?
#
loop_
_entity_poly.entity_id
_entity_poly.type
_entity_poly.pdbx_seq_one_letter_code
_entity_poly.pdbx_strand_id
1 'polypeptide(L)'
;MSGRGRFPGPDRFEYLQALVTEFQDTDSSEAREQVLANLANFSYDPRNMEDLLRLQVTELFLDMLTEESENLVEFGIGGLCNLSVVPACRDQVLQSDGVALVTGCLSSRREETVLSAIGTLMNLATAAAWRTASPTPPCCTACCASPCPRAPGCAAWPASSCRTAAPPRRGRGWPSPWFWLHTQDRALERLHTAPCHWL
;
A
#
# COMPACT_ATOMS: atom_id res chain seq x y z
N MET A 1 5.36 10.65 48.85
CA MET A 1 4.87 11.11 47.53
C MET A 1 5.43 10.17 46.48
N SER A 2 4.53 9.54 45.73
CA SER A 2 4.77 8.37 44.89
C SER A 2 5.57 8.68 43.63
N GLY A 3 6.69 8.00 43.42
CA GLY A 3 7.25 7.76 42.09
C GLY A 3 6.72 6.42 41.60
N ARG A 4 5.55 6.40 40.96
CA ARG A 4 5.08 5.21 40.24
C ARG A 4 6.06 4.94 39.10
N GLY A 5 6.72 3.79 39.15
CA GLY A 5 7.46 3.24 38.02
C GLY A 5 6.53 3.22 36.82
N ARG A 6 6.85 4.07 35.84
CA ARG A 6 6.26 4.00 34.51
C ARG A 6 6.87 2.74 33.91
N PHE A 7 6.13 1.63 33.89
CA PHE A 7 6.51 0.49 33.07
C PHE A 7 6.80 1.07 31.68
N PRO A 8 8.02 0.91 31.12
CA PRO A 8 8.20 1.12 29.71
C PRO A 8 7.23 0.11 29.08
N GLY A 9 6.21 0.59 28.37
CA GLY A 9 5.51 -0.31 27.47
C GLY A 9 6.55 -0.98 26.56
N PRO A 10 6.27 -2.19 26.04
CA PRO A 10 7.15 -2.84 25.08
C PRO A 10 7.55 -1.81 24.02
N ASP A 11 8.82 -1.87 23.60
CA ASP A 11 9.26 -1.04 22.49
C ASP A 11 8.27 -1.27 21.33
N ARG A 12 7.92 -0.22 20.59
CA ARG A 12 6.87 -0.31 19.58
C ARG A 12 7.14 -1.44 18.58
N PHE A 13 8.41 -1.62 18.24
CA PHE A 13 8.88 -2.72 17.43
C PHE A 13 8.55 -4.10 18.06
N GLU A 14 8.82 -4.30 19.35
CA GLU A 14 8.50 -5.54 20.06
C GLU A 14 6.99 -5.82 20.07
N TYR A 15 6.16 -4.79 20.21
CA TYR A 15 4.71 -4.95 20.14
C TYR A 15 4.24 -5.37 18.75
N LEU A 16 4.74 -4.72 17.69
CA LEU A 16 4.43 -5.11 16.31
C LEU A 16 4.94 -6.52 16.00
N GLN A 17 6.12 -6.88 16.50
CA GLN A 17 6.69 -8.21 16.37
C GLN A 17 5.81 -9.26 17.05
N ALA A 18 5.33 -8.99 18.27
CA ALA A 18 4.43 -9.88 18.98
C ALA A 18 3.14 -10.16 18.20
N LEU A 19 2.57 -9.13 17.54
CA LEU A 19 1.41 -9.33 16.66
C LEU A 19 1.73 -10.20 15.45
N VAL A 20 2.88 -10.01 14.79
CA VAL A 20 3.28 -10.86 13.66
C VAL A 20 3.48 -12.32 14.11
N THR A 21 4.10 -12.54 15.28
CA THR A 21 4.25 -13.88 15.86
C THR A 21 2.90 -14.50 16.18
N GLU A 22 2.00 -13.75 16.85
CA GLU A 22 0.66 -14.23 17.20
C GLU A 22 -0.14 -14.61 15.95
N PHE A 23 -0.05 -13.82 14.89
CA PHE A 23 -0.68 -14.12 13.60
C PHE A 23 -0.21 -15.46 13.01
N GLN A 24 1.09 -15.78 13.14
CA GLN A 24 1.71 -16.97 12.58
C GLN A 24 1.48 -18.22 13.43
N ASP A 25 1.42 -18.07 14.75
CA ASP A 25 1.36 -19.19 15.69
C ASP A 25 -0.07 -19.57 16.09
N THR A 26 -1.07 -18.73 15.81
CA THR A 26 -2.46 -18.99 16.21
C THR A 26 -3.18 -19.96 15.27
N ASP A 27 -3.85 -20.96 15.86
CA ASP A 27 -4.78 -21.85 15.14
C ASP A 27 -6.19 -21.25 15.01
N SER A 28 -6.47 -20.13 15.68
CA SER A 28 -7.79 -19.49 15.66
C SER A 28 -7.93 -18.54 14.49
N SER A 29 -8.85 -18.85 13.56
CA SER A 29 -9.18 -17.98 12.41
C SER A 29 -9.63 -16.58 12.85
N GLU A 30 -10.40 -16.48 13.93
CA GLU A 30 -10.88 -15.20 14.45
C GLU A 30 -9.74 -14.35 15.02
N ALA A 31 -8.83 -14.97 15.78
CA ALA A 31 -7.64 -14.29 16.29
C ALA A 31 -6.75 -13.82 15.13
N ARG A 32 -6.56 -14.67 14.11
CA ARG A 32 -5.79 -14.34 12.91
C ARG A 32 -6.37 -13.12 12.19
N GLU A 33 -7.69 -13.08 12.00
CA GLU A 33 -8.39 -11.93 11.40
C GLU A 33 -8.23 -10.66 12.24
N GLN A 34 -8.40 -10.76 13.56
CA GLN A 34 -8.27 -9.62 14.47
C GLN A 34 -6.86 -9.04 14.49
N VAL A 35 -5.84 -9.90 14.54
CA VAL A 35 -4.43 -9.49 14.53
C VAL A 35 -4.09 -8.83 13.19
N LEU A 36 -4.56 -9.39 12.07
CA LEU A 36 -4.35 -8.78 10.75
C LEU A 36 -5.01 -7.42 10.62
N ALA A 37 -6.23 -7.28 11.14
CA ALA A 37 -6.94 -6.00 11.18
C ALA A 37 -6.15 -4.95 11.98
N ASN A 38 -5.57 -5.35 13.12
CA ASN A 38 -4.70 -4.48 13.92
C ASN A 38 -3.46 -4.04 13.13
N LEU A 39 -2.76 -4.98 12.47
CA LEU A 39 -1.62 -4.66 11.61
C LEU A 39 -2.01 -3.69 10.47
N ALA A 40 -3.17 -3.92 9.84
CA ALA A 40 -3.70 -3.04 8.80
C ALA A 40 -4.01 -1.63 9.34
N ASN A 41 -4.56 -1.49 10.55
CA ASN A 41 -4.75 -0.19 11.21
C ASN A 41 -3.40 0.50 11.48
N PHE A 42 -2.41 -0.23 12.00
CA PHE A 42 -1.09 0.32 12.31
C PHE A 42 -0.31 0.75 11.07
N SER A 43 -0.58 0.13 9.92
CA SER A 43 0.01 0.50 8.64
C SER A 43 -0.41 1.88 8.13
N TYR A 44 -1.38 2.55 8.75
CA TYR A 44 -1.74 3.93 8.43
C TYR A 44 -0.74 4.95 9.00
N ASP A 45 -0.08 4.64 10.12
CA ASP A 45 0.80 5.58 10.81
C ASP A 45 2.23 5.55 10.21
N PRO A 46 2.74 6.67 9.67
CA PRO A 46 4.09 6.72 9.10
C PRO A 46 5.19 6.35 10.10
N ARG A 47 4.94 6.49 11.40
CA ARG A 47 5.91 6.15 12.46
C ARG A 47 6.11 4.64 12.63
N ASN A 48 5.23 3.81 12.05
CA ASN A 48 5.30 2.35 12.14
C ASN A 48 5.95 1.74 10.88
N MET A 49 6.11 2.51 9.81
CA MET A 49 6.47 1.99 8.48
C MET A 49 7.82 1.28 8.45
N GLU A 50 8.82 1.84 9.16
CA GLU A 50 10.15 1.24 9.23
C GLU A 50 10.11 -0.13 9.93
N ASP A 51 9.38 -0.22 11.04
CA ASP A 51 9.21 -1.47 11.78
C ASP A 51 8.40 -2.49 10.99
N LEU A 52 7.31 -2.08 10.34
CA LEU A 52 6.47 -2.94 9.50
C LEU A 52 7.25 -3.48 8.28
N LEU A 53 8.14 -2.69 7.69
CA LEU A 53 9.05 -3.13 6.64
C LEU A 53 10.06 -4.15 7.16
N ARG A 54 10.69 -3.88 8.31
CA ARG A 54 11.65 -4.79 8.95
C ARG A 54 11.01 -6.14 9.33
N LEU A 55 9.75 -6.11 9.73
CA LEU A 55 8.94 -7.30 10.07
C LEU A 55 8.30 -7.97 8.85
N GLN A 56 8.59 -7.51 7.63
CA GLN A 56 8.06 -8.08 6.37
C GLN A 56 6.53 -8.12 6.29
N VAL A 57 5.84 -7.17 6.95
CA VAL A 57 4.37 -7.12 6.96
C VAL A 57 3.79 -6.86 5.56
N THR A 58 4.57 -6.28 4.65
CA THR A 58 4.15 -6.11 3.23
C THR A 58 3.97 -7.47 2.55
N GLU A 59 4.89 -8.43 2.75
CA GLU A 59 4.75 -9.78 2.19
C GLU A 59 3.61 -10.53 2.88
N LEU A 60 3.49 -10.39 4.21
CA LEU A 60 2.36 -10.96 4.95
C LEU A 60 1.01 -10.51 4.38
N PHE A 61 0.84 -9.22 4.07
CA PHE A 61 -0.39 -8.74 3.42
C PHE A 61 -0.59 -9.29 2.00
N LEU A 62 0.47 -9.51 1.23
CA LEU A 62 0.39 -10.11 -0.10
C LEU A 62 -0.07 -11.57 -0.03
N ASP A 63 0.47 -12.33 0.92
CA ASP A 63 0.07 -13.73 1.15
C ASP A 63 -1.43 -13.83 1.43
N MET A 64 -1.98 -12.88 2.20
CA MET A 64 -3.40 -12.83 2.55
C MET A 64 -4.34 -12.59 1.37
N LEU A 65 -3.84 -12.09 0.23
CA LEU A 65 -4.67 -11.90 -0.97
C LEU A 65 -5.05 -13.22 -1.65
N THR A 66 -4.40 -14.33 -1.26
CA THR A 66 -4.65 -15.67 -1.80
C THR A 66 -5.45 -16.57 -0.87
N GLU A 67 -5.77 -16.09 0.35
CA GLU A 67 -6.53 -16.83 1.33
C GLU A 67 -8.01 -16.97 0.93
N GLU A 68 -8.66 -18.02 1.43
CA GLU A 68 -10.09 -18.26 1.21
C GLU A 68 -10.98 -17.33 2.04
N SER A 69 -10.50 -16.89 3.21
CA SER A 69 -11.25 -15.96 4.07
C SER A 69 -11.29 -14.57 3.42
N GLU A 70 -12.50 -14.16 3.01
CA GLU A 70 -12.73 -12.82 2.48
C GLU A 70 -12.34 -11.70 3.46
N ASN A 71 -12.40 -11.95 4.78
CA ASN A 71 -11.98 -10.98 5.80
C ASN A 71 -10.46 -10.78 5.75
N LEU A 72 -9.68 -11.87 5.67
CA LEU A 72 -8.22 -11.77 5.56
C LEU A 72 -7.81 -11.08 4.26
N VAL A 73 -8.47 -11.39 3.14
CA VAL A 73 -8.24 -10.69 1.87
C VAL A 73 -8.53 -9.19 2.02
N GLU A 74 -9.67 -8.81 2.63
CA GLU A 74 -10.05 -7.41 2.86
C GLU A 74 -9.04 -6.66 3.72
N PHE A 75 -8.61 -7.24 4.86
CA PHE A 75 -7.61 -6.62 5.73
C PHE A 75 -6.23 -6.57 5.07
N GLY A 76 -5.84 -7.63 4.36
CA GLY A 76 -4.59 -7.70 3.61
C GLY A 76 -4.50 -6.59 2.57
N ILE A 77 -5.51 -6.46 1.70
CA ILE A 77 -5.49 -5.41 0.66
C ILE A 77 -5.62 -4.02 1.25
N GLY A 78 -6.36 -3.85 2.36
CA GLY A 78 -6.48 -2.57 3.06
C GLY A 78 -5.13 -2.12 3.66
N GLY A 79 -4.43 -3.03 4.34
CA GLY A 79 -3.08 -2.78 4.85
C GLY A 79 -2.08 -2.51 3.73
N LEU A 80 -2.15 -3.26 2.63
CA LEU A 80 -1.30 -3.05 1.47
C LEU A 80 -1.54 -1.69 0.79
N CYS A 81 -2.81 -1.26 0.70
CA CYS A 81 -3.19 0.06 0.19
C CYS A 81 -2.52 1.16 1.02
N ASN A 82 -2.56 1.06 2.35
CA ASN A 82 -1.90 1.99 3.26
C ASN A 82 -0.39 2.01 3.05
N LEU A 83 0.26 0.84 3.00
CA LEU A 83 1.72 0.74 2.81
C LEU A 83 2.19 1.16 1.42
N SER A 84 1.35 1.03 0.39
CA SER A 84 1.70 1.33 -1.00
C SER A 84 1.99 2.81 -1.27
N VAL A 85 1.79 3.72 -0.31
CA VAL A 85 2.28 5.10 -0.42
C VAL A 85 3.80 5.19 -0.21
N VAL A 86 4.39 4.22 0.49
CA VAL A 86 5.82 4.16 0.80
C VAL A 86 6.58 3.58 -0.40
N PRO A 87 7.68 4.21 -0.88
CA PRO A 87 8.47 3.70 -2.00
C PRO A 87 8.98 2.26 -1.82
N ALA A 88 9.55 1.95 -0.65
CA ALA A 88 10.12 0.63 -0.37
C ALA A 88 9.05 -0.48 -0.44
N CYS A 89 7.88 -0.27 0.16
CA CYS A 89 6.77 -1.24 0.09
C CYS A 89 6.29 -1.44 -1.35
N ARG A 90 6.20 -0.37 -2.16
CA ARG A 90 5.82 -0.49 -3.57
C ARG A 90 6.81 -1.32 -4.37
N ASP A 91 8.09 -1.14 -4.10
CA ASP A 91 9.13 -1.90 -4.80
C ASP A 91 9.06 -3.39 -4.45
N GLN A 92 8.76 -3.74 -3.19
CA GLN A 92 8.45 -5.13 -2.83
C GLN A 92 7.24 -5.68 -3.59
N VAL A 93 6.11 -4.96 -3.59
CA VAL A 93 4.89 -5.39 -4.30
C VAL A 93 5.13 -5.63 -5.80
N LEU A 94 5.99 -4.82 -6.43
CA LEU A 94 6.33 -4.97 -7.85
C LEU A 94 7.32 -6.11 -8.11
N GLN A 95 8.09 -6.53 -7.11
CA GLN A 95 9.03 -7.65 -7.21
C GLN A 95 8.36 -9.01 -6.93
N SER A 96 7.31 -9.03 -6.10
CA SER A 96 6.63 -10.26 -5.64
C SER A 96 5.41 -10.65 -6.49
N ASP A 97 5.36 -10.30 -7.78
CA ASP A 97 4.16 -10.47 -8.66
C ASP A 97 2.84 -9.89 -8.07
N GLY A 98 2.95 -9.00 -7.08
CA GLY A 98 1.83 -8.52 -6.28
C GLY A 98 0.81 -7.72 -7.07
N VAL A 99 1.19 -7.16 -8.24
CA VAL A 99 0.25 -6.48 -9.15
C VAL A 99 -0.85 -7.44 -9.62
N ALA A 100 -0.51 -8.69 -9.92
CA ALA A 100 -1.49 -9.68 -10.38
C ALA A 100 -2.47 -10.03 -9.25
N LEU A 101 -1.96 -10.22 -8.03
CA LEU A 101 -2.77 -10.49 -6.83
C LEU A 101 -3.74 -9.34 -6.55
N VAL A 102 -3.24 -8.10 -6.52
CA VAL A 102 -4.06 -6.89 -6.33
C VAL A 102 -5.11 -6.74 -7.44
N THR A 103 -4.75 -7.06 -8.69
CA THR A 103 -5.71 -7.03 -9.81
C THR A 103 -6.81 -8.09 -9.64
N GLY A 104 -6.48 -9.27 -9.11
CA GLY A 104 -7.46 -10.31 -8.79
C GLY A 104 -8.54 -9.82 -7.81
N CYS A 105 -8.14 -9.01 -6.82
CA CYS A 105 -9.06 -8.42 -5.85
C CYS A 105 -10.14 -7.51 -6.47
N LEU A 106 -9.95 -7.00 -7.69
CA LEU A 106 -10.98 -6.21 -8.40
C LEU A 106 -12.23 -7.01 -8.77
N SER A 107 -12.13 -8.34 -8.79
CA SER A 107 -13.27 -9.23 -9.05
C SER A 107 -14.03 -9.62 -7.77
N SER A 108 -13.64 -9.07 -6.61
CA SER A 108 -14.30 -9.32 -5.34
C SER A 108 -15.73 -8.79 -5.31
N ARG A 109 -16.60 -9.47 -4.54
CA ARG A 109 -17.97 -9.00 -4.27
C ARG A 109 -18.03 -7.92 -3.19
N ARG A 110 -16.93 -7.72 -2.46
CA ARG A 110 -16.84 -6.73 -1.39
C ARG A 110 -16.31 -5.41 -1.94
N GLU A 111 -17.12 -4.37 -1.80
CA GLU A 111 -16.79 -3.02 -2.26
C GLU A 111 -15.47 -2.52 -1.65
N GLU A 112 -15.22 -2.80 -0.36
CA GLU A 112 -14.00 -2.38 0.34
C GLU A 112 -12.73 -3.02 -0.23
N THR A 113 -12.79 -4.30 -0.55
CA THR A 113 -11.68 -5.02 -1.21
C THR A 113 -11.38 -4.40 -2.58
N VAL A 114 -12.42 -4.11 -3.37
CA VAL A 114 -12.28 -3.51 -4.70
C VAL A 114 -11.71 -2.09 -4.60
N LEU A 115 -12.23 -1.26 -3.70
CA LEU A 115 -11.72 0.10 -3.48
C LEU A 115 -10.25 0.10 -3.05
N SER A 116 -9.85 -0.86 -2.20
CA SER A 116 -8.48 -0.97 -1.70
C SER A 116 -7.54 -1.40 -2.81
N ALA A 117 -7.99 -2.33 -3.66
CA ALA A 117 -7.26 -2.76 -4.83
C ALA A 117 -7.04 -1.60 -5.82
N ILE A 118 -8.09 -0.83 -6.13
CA ILE A 118 -7.98 0.37 -6.98
C ILE A 118 -7.00 1.37 -6.36
N GLY A 119 -7.12 1.65 -5.05
CA GLY A 119 -6.22 2.53 -4.30
C GLY A 119 -4.75 2.12 -4.42
N THR A 120 -4.49 0.83 -4.18
CA THR A 120 -3.16 0.23 -4.29
C THR A 120 -2.60 0.35 -5.72
N LEU A 121 -3.39 0.00 -6.74
CA LEU A 121 -2.97 0.11 -8.14
C LEU A 121 -2.67 1.55 -8.54
N MET A 122 -3.43 2.53 -8.06
CA MET A 122 -3.17 3.95 -8.34
C MET A 122 -1.84 4.41 -7.71
N ASN A 123 -1.54 3.96 -6.49
CA ASN A 123 -0.27 4.27 -5.82
C ASN A 123 0.92 3.62 -6.55
N LEU A 124 0.76 2.39 -7.03
CA LEU A 124 1.76 1.66 -7.84
C LEU A 124 1.96 2.30 -9.22
N ALA A 125 0.88 2.70 -9.90
CA ALA A 125 0.93 3.32 -11.23
C ALA A 125 1.55 4.73 -11.18
N THR A 126 1.22 5.51 -10.16
CA THR A 126 1.90 6.79 -9.90
C THR A 126 3.40 6.56 -9.68
N ALA A 127 3.77 5.37 -9.18
CA ALA A 127 5.16 4.98 -9.00
C ALA A 127 5.88 4.67 -10.32
N ALA A 128 5.22 3.92 -11.20
CA ALA A 128 5.74 3.60 -12.52
C ALA A 128 5.92 4.87 -13.36
N ALA A 129 4.97 5.81 -13.27
CA ALA A 129 5.01 7.07 -14.00
C ALA A 129 6.26 7.92 -13.65
N TRP A 130 6.73 7.94 -12.40
CA TRP A 130 7.97 8.65 -12.05
C TRP A 130 9.24 7.93 -12.52
N ARG A 131 9.23 6.60 -12.57
CA ARG A 131 10.36 5.82 -13.12
C ARG A 131 10.51 6.05 -14.62
N THR A 132 9.41 6.07 -15.35
CA THR A 132 9.39 6.41 -16.78
C THR A 132 9.61 7.90 -17.06
N ALA A 133 9.33 8.78 -16.08
CA ALA A 133 9.63 10.21 -16.15
C ALA A 133 11.05 10.55 -15.65
N SER A 134 11.89 9.55 -15.39
CA SER A 134 13.34 9.80 -15.33
C SER A 134 13.80 10.43 -16.65
N PRO A 135 14.74 11.39 -16.62
CA PRO A 135 15.08 12.20 -17.79
C PRO A 135 16.03 11.42 -18.70
N THR A 136 15.58 10.30 -19.26
CA THR A 136 16.19 9.76 -20.46
C THR A 136 15.13 9.71 -21.54
N PRO A 137 15.09 10.72 -22.44
CA PRO A 137 14.15 10.66 -23.54
C PRO A 137 14.48 9.42 -24.41
N PRO A 138 13.47 8.62 -24.80
CA PRO A 138 13.65 7.50 -25.74
C PRO A 138 14.09 7.95 -27.16
N CYS A 139 14.28 9.25 -27.36
CA CYS A 139 14.78 9.83 -28.61
C CYS A 139 16.28 9.57 -28.83
N CYS A 140 17.08 9.38 -27.77
CA CYS A 140 18.54 9.28 -27.93
C CYS A 140 19.02 7.91 -28.45
N THR A 141 18.28 6.83 -28.22
CA THR A 141 18.64 5.48 -28.71
C THR A 141 18.02 5.14 -30.07
N ALA A 142 16.99 5.86 -30.52
CA ALA A 142 16.36 5.60 -31.81
C ALA A 142 16.90 6.44 -32.99
N CYS A 143 17.60 7.56 -32.75
CA CYS A 143 18.13 8.41 -33.84
C CYS A 143 19.60 8.14 -34.23
N CYS A 144 20.37 7.37 -33.46
CA CYS A 144 21.78 7.12 -33.78
C CYS A 144 22.03 5.94 -34.74
N ALA A 145 20.99 5.17 -35.12
CA ALA A 145 21.13 3.96 -35.92
C ALA A 145 20.65 4.08 -37.38
N SER A 146 20.59 5.28 -37.96
CA SER A 146 20.18 5.45 -39.36
C SER A 146 21.02 6.52 -40.08
N PRO A 147 21.94 6.13 -40.98
CA PRO A 147 22.59 7.06 -41.88
C PRO A 147 21.69 7.29 -43.10
N CYS A 148 20.71 8.19 -42.98
CA CYS A 148 19.97 8.68 -44.14
C CYS A 148 20.26 10.18 -44.33
N PRO A 149 20.95 10.57 -45.41
CA PRO A 149 21.16 11.96 -45.74
C PRO A 149 19.92 12.52 -46.47
N ARG A 150 19.57 13.76 -46.14
CA ARG A 150 18.66 14.69 -46.86
C ARG A 150 17.19 14.73 -46.40
N ALA A 151 16.88 15.72 -45.56
CA ALA A 151 15.71 16.60 -45.74
C ALA A 151 15.88 17.87 -44.88
N PRO A 152 15.67 19.10 -45.39
CA PRO A 152 15.75 20.33 -44.62
C PRO A 152 14.37 20.63 -44.01
N GLY A 153 14.20 20.46 -42.70
CA GLY A 153 12.90 20.68 -42.07
C GLY A 153 12.85 20.42 -40.57
N CYS A 154 13.91 20.72 -39.83
CA CYS A 154 13.88 20.72 -38.36
C CYS A 154 14.46 22.03 -37.83
N ALA A 155 13.68 23.10 -37.96
CA ALA A 155 13.89 24.32 -37.21
C ALA A 155 12.57 24.72 -36.55
N ALA A 156 12.69 25.12 -35.28
CA ALA A 156 11.67 25.77 -34.45
C ALA A 156 10.66 24.88 -33.73
N TRP A 157 11.11 24.17 -32.68
CA TRP A 157 10.31 24.08 -31.45
C TRP A 157 11.05 24.82 -30.33
N PRO A 158 10.52 25.94 -29.80
CA PRO A 158 11.18 26.68 -28.74
C PRO A 158 11.09 25.90 -27.41
N ALA A 159 12.22 25.82 -26.71
CA ALA A 159 12.40 25.11 -25.43
C ALA A 159 11.59 25.68 -24.24
N SER A 160 10.65 26.59 -24.48
CA SER A 160 9.80 27.21 -23.47
C SER A 160 8.51 26.43 -23.15
N SER A 161 8.12 25.45 -23.98
CA SER A 161 6.85 24.72 -23.79
C SER A 161 6.94 23.49 -22.87
N CYS A 162 8.12 23.16 -22.33
CA CYS A 162 8.28 22.02 -21.40
C CYS A 162 8.02 22.36 -19.92
N ARG A 163 7.56 23.58 -19.60
CA ARG A 163 7.20 23.96 -18.23
C ARG A 163 5.69 24.09 -18.11
N THR A 164 5.02 22.99 -17.73
CA THR A 164 3.92 22.88 -16.74
C THR A 164 3.07 21.65 -17.02
N ALA A 165 3.61 20.46 -16.76
CA ALA A 165 2.78 19.33 -16.34
C ALA A 165 2.87 19.25 -14.82
N ALA A 166 2.10 20.09 -14.14
CA ALA A 166 1.89 19.90 -12.70
C ALA A 166 1.14 18.58 -12.51
N PRO A 167 1.49 17.74 -11.51
CA PRO A 167 0.76 16.52 -11.23
C PRO A 167 -0.72 16.86 -10.99
N PRO A 168 -1.67 15.98 -11.38
CA PRO A 168 -3.08 16.22 -11.12
C PRO A 168 -3.26 16.46 -9.62
N ARG A 169 -3.65 17.67 -9.25
CA ARG A 169 -4.05 17.99 -7.88
C ARG A 169 -5.22 17.08 -7.53
N ARG A 170 -5.11 16.33 -6.43
CA ARG A 170 -6.20 15.50 -5.87
C ARG A 170 -7.50 16.32 -5.89
N GLY A 171 -8.40 15.96 -6.80
CA GLY A 171 -9.68 16.64 -6.99
C GLY A 171 -10.67 16.29 -5.89
N ARG A 172 -11.62 17.18 -5.62
CA ARG A 172 -12.77 16.92 -4.74
C ARG A 172 -13.61 15.80 -5.36
N GLY A 173 -13.59 14.61 -4.78
CA GLY A 173 -14.29 13.43 -5.31
C GLY A 173 -13.53 12.12 -5.06
N TRP A 174 -12.28 12.20 -4.62
CA TRP A 174 -11.54 11.05 -4.12
C TRP A 174 -11.98 10.78 -2.69
N PRO A 175 -12.31 9.52 -2.31
CA PRO A 175 -12.61 9.21 -0.93
C PRO A 175 -11.43 9.67 -0.08
N SER A 176 -11.70 10.59 0.84
CA SER A 176 -10.71 11.07 1.78
C SER A 176 -10.08 9.87 2.50
N PRO A 177 -8.85 9.98 3.04
CA PRO A 177 -8.30 8.97 3.96
C PRO A 177 -9.28 8.61 5.11
N TRP A 178 -10.21 9.53 5.43
CA TRP A 178 -11.32 9.33 6.37
C TRP A 178 -12.39 8.31 5.95
N PHE A 179 -12.53 7.99 4.65
CA PHE A 179 -13.42 6.94 4.17
C PHE A 179 -12.95 5.56 4.66
N TRP A 180 -11.63 5.39 4.79
CA TRP A 180 -10.97 4.15 5.21
C TRP A 180 -11.09 3.86 6.71
N LEU A 181 -11.18 4.90 7.55
CA LEU A 181 -11.38 4.69 8.98
C LEU A 181 -12.77 4.13 9.28
N HIS A 182 -13.81 4.57 8.56
CA HIS A 182 -15.18 4.07 8.73
C HIS A 182 -15.39 2.65 8.20
N THR A 183 -14.59 2.21 7.22
CA THR A 183 -14.73 0.87 6.65
C THR A 183 -13.96 -0.17 7.45
N GLN A 184 -12.80 0.20 8.03
CA GLN A 184 -12.13 -0.60 9.06
C GLN A 184 -12.94 -0.69 10.36
N ASP A 185 -13.60 0.39 10.80
CA ASP A 185 -14.51 0.36 11.96
C ASP A 185 -15.65 -0.64 11.74
N ARG A 186 -16.24 -0.68 10.54
CA ARG A 186 -17.28 -1.66 10.19
C ARG A 186 -16.77 -3.10 10.11
N ALA A 187 -15.53 -3.31 9.70
CA ALA A 187 -14.93 -4.65 9.67
C ALA A 187 -14.55 -5.13 11.09
N LEU A 188 -14.09 -4.22 11.97
CA LEU A 188 -13.90 -4.49 13.39
C LEU A 188 -15.23 -4.67 14.13
N GLU A 189 -16.29 -3.95 13.78
CA GLU A 189 -17.65 -4.13 14.31
C GLU A 189 -18.22 -5.51 13.94
N ARG A 190 -17.87 -6.06 12.77
CA ARG A 190 -18.22 -7.44 12.39
C ARG A 190 -17.53 -8.49 13.25
N LEU A 191 -16.29 -8.22 13.68
CA LEU A 191 -15.56 -9.07 14.62
C LEU A 191 -16.06 -8.89 16.08
N HIS A 192 -16.55 -7.70 16.45
CA HIS A 192 -17.06 -7.38 17.80
C HIS A 192 -18.47 -7.89 18.15
N THR A 193 -19.02 -8.90 17.46
CA THR A 193 -20.19 -9.63 18.01
C THR A 193 -19.82 -10.62 19.12
N ALA A 194 -18.53 -10.74 19.46
CA ALA A 194 -18.04 -11.35 20.69
C ALA A 194 -17.53 -10.27 21.67
N PRO A 195 -17.90 -10.33 22.97
CA PRO A 195 -17.57 -9.28 23.93
C PRO A 195 -16.10 -9.42 24.37
N CYS A 196 -15.20 -8.62 23.80
CA CYS A 196 -13.84 -8.51 24.29
C CYS A 196 -13.70 -7.32 25.25
N HIS A 197 -13.69 -7.63 26.54
CA HIS A 197 -13.15 -6.79 27.61
C HIS A 197 -11.61 -6.72 27.50
N TRP A 198 -11.04 -5.64 28.08
CA TRP A 198 -9.62 -5.33 28.40
C TRP A 198 -8.94 -4.35 27.42
N LEU A 199 -8.72 -3.07 27.82
CA LEU A 199 -7.68 -2.47 28.69
C LEU A 199 -6.28 -2.44 28.06
#